data_AF-A0A4V1RHY5-F1
#
_entry.id   AF-A0A4V1RHY5-F1
#
_cell.length_a   1.000
_cell.length_b   1.000
_cell.length_c   1.000
_cell.angle_alpha   90.00
_cell.angle_beta   90.00
_cell.angle_gamma   90.00
#
_symmetry.space_group_name_H-M   'P 1'
#
loop_
_entity.id
_entity.type
_entity.pdbx_description
1 polymer ?
#
loop_
_entity_poly.entity_id
_entity_poly.type
_entity_poly.pdbx_seq_one_letter_code
_entity_poly.pdbx_strand_id
1 'polypeptide(L)'
;MRLIRDAVKAAQMIKIDILNYRKTGETFWNRLLMAPVRGAHGDLAYFFASQVDVTLERERLEGLESHNAALMAEVSDRLRAEEENTARLHFAAEAGRLGIWEHDLRTDDLTVSGITKENYGRDRALSFTWDEMEAAVHPDDREMRAAAYTRSVEQRVDYDVEFRILCPDGSTRWVNKRAQVLTDAEGNPVRMAGVSQDVTGNYPRGRVRSASSEGVRRGATRTCVS
;
A
#
# COMPACT_ATOMS: atom_id res chain seq x y z
N MET A 1 -16.96 41.21 24.77
CA MET A 1 -17.86 42.28 25.26
C MET A 1 -18.29 43.29 24.19
N ARG A 2 -17.40 43.80 23.33
CA ARG A 2 -17.75 44.79 22.27
C ARG A 2 -18.83 44.28 21.29
N LEU A 3 -18.69 43.06 20.79
CA LEU A 3 -19.64 42.43 19.86
C LEU A 3 -21.08 42.35 20.39
N ILE A 4 -21.25 41.98 21.66
CA ILE A 4 -22.56 41.91 22.32
C ILE A 4 -23.18 43.30 22.41
N ARG A 5 -22.39 44.31 22.81
CA ARG A 5 -22.87 45.70 22.93
C ARG A 5 -23.29 46.27 21.59
N ASP A 6 -22.53 45.98 20.53
CA ASP A 6 -22.81 46.47 19.19
C ASP A 6 -24.08 45.80 18.61
N ALA A 7 -24.25 44.48 18.81
CA ALA A 7 -25.46 43.75 18.42
C ALA A 7 -26.71 44.25 19.15
N VAL A 8 -26.61 44.57 20.45
CA VAL A 8 -27.71 45.15 21.23
C VAL A 8 -28.08 46.54 20.71
N LYS A 9 -27.08 47.40 20.46
CA LYS A 9 -27.30 48.74 19.89
C LYS A 9 -27.94 48.69 18.50
N ALA A 10 -27.53 47.73 17.68
CA ALA A 10 -28.07 47.53 16.34
C ALA A 10 -29.42 46.78 16.33
N ALA A 11 -29.93 46.34 17.49
CA ALA A 11 -31.11 45.48 17.60
C ALA A 11 -31.02 44.26 16.66
N GLN A 12 -29.88 43.56 16.69
CA GLN A 12 -29.59 42.36 15.91
C GLN A 12 -29.43 41.14 16.83
N MET A 13 -29.73 39.96 16.30
CA MET A 13 -29.45 38.71 17.01
C MET A 13 -27.95 38.45 17.07
N ILE A 14 -27.49 37.85 18.16
CA ILE A 14 -26.10 37.40 18.32
C ILE A 14 -26.08 36.02 18.98
N LYS A 15 -25.28 35.12 18.40
CA LYS A 15 -24.90 33.83 19.00
C LYS A 15 -23.40 33.83 19.22
N ILE A 16 -22.96 33.65 20.45
CA ILE A 16 -21.53 33.68 20.79
C ILE A 16 -21.23 32.75 21.96
N ASP A 17 -20.11 32.03 21.87
CA ASP A 17 -19.59 31.25 22.99
C ASP A 17 -18.65 32.14 23.79
N ILE A 18 -18.93 32.32 25.09
CA ILE A 18 -18.15 33.16 26.00
C ILE A 18 -17.75 32.36 27.24
N LEU A 19 -16.55 32.58 27.74
CA LEU A 19 -16.11 31.99 29.00
C LEU A 19 -16.78 32.75 30.16
N ASN A 20 -17.56 32.02 30.97
CA ASN A 20 -18.22 32.54 32.17
C ASN A 20 -17.74 31.79 33.42
N TYR A 21 -18.09 32.32 34.59
CA TYR A 21 -17.75 31.75 35.89
C TYR A 21 -19.03 31.38 36.63
N ARG A 22 -19.05 30.18 37.21
CA ARG A 22 -20.09 29.75 38.16
C ARG A 22 -19.91 30.50 39.49
N LYS A 23 -20.92 30.46 40.35
CA LYS A 23 -20.83 30.98 41.73
C LYS A 23 -19.70 30.30 42.55
N THR A 24 -19.33 29.08 42.18
CA THR A 24 -18.23 28.30 42.79
C THR A 24 -16.84 28.76 42.33
N GLY A 25 -16.74 29.66 41.35
CA GLY A 25 -15.47 30.11 40.74
C GLY A 25 -15.01 29.26 39.55
N GLU A 26 -15.66 28.13 39.28
CA GLU A 26 -15.38 27.28 38.11
C GLU A 26 -15.72 27.99 36.79
N THR A 27 -14.87 27.85 35.79
CA THR A 27 -15.12 28.36 34.44
C THR A 27 -15.97 27.41 33.63
N PHE A 28 -16.91 27.94 32.83
CA PHE A 28 -17.66 27.17 31.84
C PHE A 28 -17.87 27.99 30.57
N TRP A 29 -17.90 27.31 29.42
CA TRP A 29 -18.25 27.94 28.16
C TRP A 29 -19.76 28.09 28.05
N ASN A 30 -20.22 29.33 27.99
CA ASN A 30 -21.62 29.67 27.83
C ASN A 30 -21.89 30.08 26.38
N ARG A 31 -22.70 29.30 25.69
CA ARG A 31 -23.28 29.68 24.39
C ARG A 31 -24.45 30.61 24.65
N LEU A 32 -24.18 31.90 24.53
CA LEU A 32 -25.16 32.96 24.66
C LEU A 32 -25.81 33.23 23.30
N LEU A 33 -27.12 32.99 23.22
CA LEU A 33 -27.97 33.51 22.16
C LEU A 33 -28.74 34.70 22.71
N MET A 34 -28.66 35.85 22.07
CA MET A 34 -29.56 36.97 22.34
C MET A 34 -30.29 37.37 21.06
N ALA A 35 -31.60 37.52 21.15
CA ALA A 35 -32.45 37.91 20.04
C ALA A 35 -33.37 39.07 20.44
N PRO A 36 -33.48 40.12 19.61
CA PRO A 36 -34.45 41.19 19.82
C PRO A 36 -35.86 40.67 19.54
N VAL A 37 -36.79 40.96 20.45
CA VAL A 37 -38.22 40.72 20.25
C VAL A 37 -38.88 42.04 19.91
N ARG A 38 -39.58 42.07 18.78
CA ARG A 38 -40.27 43.26 18.27
C ARG A 38 -41.76 43.18 18.60
N GLY A 39 -42.34 44.31 18.98
CA GLY A 39 -43.79 44.44 19.21
C GLY A 39 -44.58 44.49 17.91
N ALA A 40 -45.91 44.59 18.02
CA ALA A 40 -46.83 44.65 16.87
C ALA A 40 -46.55 45.81 15.89
N HIS A 41 -45.90 46.87 16.37
CA HIS A 41 -45.55 48.07 15.58
C HIS A 41 -44.10 48.05 15.05
N GLY A 42 -43.35 46.95 15.23
CA GLY A 42 -41.97 46.80 14.75
C GLY A 42 -40.89 47.36 15.68
N ASP A 43 -41.28 48.10 16.71
CA ASP A 43 -40.39 48.62 17.74
C ASP A 43 -39.79 47.51 18.60
N LEU A 44 -38.54 47.70 19.04
CA LEU A 44 -37.87 46.78 19.96
C LEU A 44 -38.60 46.80 21.32
N ALA A 45 -39.21 45.68 21.69
CA ALA A 45 -39.91 45.54 22.96
C ALA A 45 -38.95 45.08 24.07
N TYR A 46 -38.19 44.02 23.83
CA TYR A 46 -37.20 43.47 24.76
C TYR A 46 -36.20 42.57 24.03
N PHE A 47 -35.18 42.09 24.75
CA PHE A 47 -34.31 41.01 24.28
C PHE A 47 -34.65 39.72 25.00
N PHE A 48 -34.72 38.63 24.26
CA PHE A 48 -34.69 37.28 24.80
C PHE A 48 -33.24 36.78 24.79
N ALA A 49 -32.80 36.14 25.87
CA ALA A 49 -31.49 35.50 25.94
C ALA A 49 -31.64 34.02 26.36
N SER A 50 -30.88 33.15 25.70
CA SER A 50 -30.71 31.75 26.06
C SER A 50 -29.24 31.48 26.34
N GLN A 51 -28.97 30.73 27.41
CA GLN A 51 -27.64 30.34 27.85
C GLN A 51 -27.57 28.82 27.92
N VAL A 52 -26.61 28.23 27.22
CA VAL A 52 -26.34 26.79 27.26
C VAL A 52 -24.89 26.58 27.63
N ASP A 53 -24.65 25.73 28.62
CA ASP A 53 -23.30 25.27 28.94
C ASP A 53 -22.83 24.31 27.85
N VAL A 54 -21.80 24.70 27.11
CA VAL A 54 -21.23 23.95 25.99
C VAL A 54 -19.80 23.49 26.29
N THR A 55 -19.39 23.48 27.57
CA THR A 55 -18.03 23.13 27.98
C THR A 55 -17.66 21.73 27.51
N LEU A 56 -18.50 20.73 27.80
CA LEU A 56 -18.26 19.33 27.39
C LEU A 56 -18.24 19.16 25.87
N GLU A 57 -19.11 19.86 25.14
CA GLU A 57 -19.15 19.83 23.67
C GLU A 57 -17.82 20.36 23.09
N ARG A 58 -17.35 21.50 23.61
CA ARG A 58 -16.09 22.11 23.17
C ARG A 58 -14.87 21.27 23.52
N GLU A 59 -14.77 20.79 24.75
CA GLU A 59 -13.66 19.93 25.18
C GLU A 59 -13.60 18.64 24.36
N ARG A 60 -14.77 18.05 24.03
CA ARG A 60 -14.84 16.87 23.16
C ARG A 60 -14.38 17.18 21.74
N LEU A 61 -14.78 18.32 21.18
CA LEU A 61 -14.34 18.75 19.84
C LEU A 61 -12.84 19.01 19.79
N GLU A 62 -12.30 19.75 20.75
CA GLU A 62 -10.87 20.03 20.87
C GLU A 62 -10.06 18.73 21.05
N GLY A 63 -10.56 17.79 21.88
CA GLY A 63 -9.96 16.47 22.04
C GLY A 63 -9.97 15.63 20.75
N LEU A 64 -11.07 15.66 19.99
CA LEU A 64 -11.17 15.00 18.68
C LEU A 64 -10.24 15.61 17.64
N GLU A 65 -10.15 16.94 17.58
CA GLU A 65 -9.23 17.66 16.68
C GLU A 65 -7.77 17.30 16.99
N SER A 66 -7.41 17.30 18.28
CA SER A 66 -6.07 16.88 18.71
C SER A 66 -5.78 15.42 18.36
N HIS A 67 -6.74 14.51 18.54
CA HIS A 67 -6.57 13.10 18.19
C HIS A 67 -6.44 12.90 16.69
N ASN A 68 -7.26 13.58 15.88
CA ASN A 68 -7.18 13.53 14.43
C ASN A 68 -5.84 14.06 13.91
N ALA A 69 -5.32 15.16 14.49
CA ALA A 69 -4.02 15.68 14.11
C ALA A 69 -2.89 14.67 14.39
N ALA A 70 -2.95 13.97 15.53
CA ALA A 70 -1.99 12.93 15.86
C ALA A 70 -2.08 11.72 14.90
N LEU A 71 -3.29 11.25 14.59
CA LEU A 71 -3.50 10.17 13.63
C LEU A 71 -3.01 10.53 12.22
N MET A 72 -3.27 11.76 11.76
CA MET A 72 -2.79 12.23 10.46
C MET A 72 -1.27 12.27 10.38
N ALA A 73 -0.60 12.69 11.46
CA ALA A 73 0.86 12.64 11.54
C ALA A 73 1.37 11.19 11.47
N GLU A 74 0.77 10.26 12.22
CA GLU A 74 1.17 8.84 12.18
C GLU A 74 0.97 8.21 10.79
N VAL A 75 -0.15 8.49 10.12
CA VAL A 75 -0.41 8.00 8.76
C VAL A 75 0.61 8.57 7.78
N SER A 76 0.91 9.88 7.87
CA SER A 76 1.92 10.52 7.02
C SER A 76 3.29 9.89 7.21
N ASP A 77 3.69 9.59 8.45
CA ASP A 77 4.97 8.96 8.76
C ASP A 77 5.03 7.52 8.23
N ARG A 78 3.94 6.75 8.37
CA ARG A 78 3.84 5.38 7.81
C ARG A 78 3.92 5.37 6.29
N LEU A 79 3.23 6.30 5.62
CA LEU A 79 3.28 6.42 4.16
C LEU A 79 4.70 6.75 3.68
N ARG A 80 5.35 7.71 4.33
CA ARG A 80 6.74 8.06 3.99
C ARG A 80 7.70 6.88 4.19
N ALA A 81 7.53 6.11 5.26
CA ALA A 81 8.34 4.92 5.51
C ALA A 81 8.09 3.82 4.47
N GLU A 82 6.84 3.64 4.03
CA GLU A 82 6.48 2.71 2.96
C GLU A 82 7.11 3.13 1.63
N GLU A 83 6.98 4.41 1.25
CA GLU A 83 7.58 4.96 0.03
C GLU A 83 9.11 4.77 0.03
N GLU A 84 9.78 5.05 1.14
CA GLU A 84 11.23 4.86 1.25
C GLU A 84 11.63 3.38 1.14
N ASN A 85 10.85 2.48 1.76
CA ASN A 85 11.10 1.04 1.66
C ASN A 85 10.88 0.53 0.23
N THR A 86 9.80 0.93 -0.41
CA THR A 86 9.49 0.57 -1.80
C THR A 86 10.56 1.11 -2.76
N ALA A 87 11.01 2.35 -2.58
CA ALA A 87 12.12 2.91 -3.35
C ALA A 87 13.44 2.13 -3.14
N ARG A 88 13.74 1.75 -1.90
CA ARG A 88 14.94 0.97 -1.56
C ARG A 88 14.90 -0.43 -2.19
N LEU A 89 13.75 -1.10 -2.16
CA LEU A 89 13.55 -2.40 -2.79
C LEU A 89 13.70 -2.31 -4.31
N HIS A 90 13.07 -1.30 -4.93
CA HIS A 90 13.19 -1.07 -6.37
C HIS A 90 14.64 -0.79 -6.79
N PHE A 91 15.35 0.04 -6.03
CA PHE A 91 16.78 0.32 -6.27
C PHE A 91 17.63 -0.94 -6.18
N ALA A 92 17.43 -1.77 -5.15
CA ALA A 92 18.17 -3.02 -5.00
C ALA A 92 17.91 -4.00 -6.16
N ALA A 93 16.65 -4.09 -6.63
CA ALA A 93 16.29 -4.92 -7.77
C ALA A 93 16.93 -4.44 -9.07
N GLU A 94 16.89 -3.13 -9.37
CA GLU A 94 17.57 -2.53 -10.53
C GLU A 94 19.09 -2.75 -10.48
N ALA A 95 19.74 -2.46 -9.34
CA ALA A 95 21.18 -2.64 -9.18
C ALA A 95 21.61 -4.10 -9.39
N GLY A 96 20.79 -5.06 -8.94
CA GLY A 96 21.01 -6.50 -9.12
C GLY A 96 20.57 -7.06 -10.47
N ARG A 97 19.94 -6.24 -11.34
CA ARG A 97 19.23 -6.69 -12.55
C ARG A 97 18.28 -7.86 -12.24
N LEU A 98 17.55 -7.75 -11.13
CA LEU A 98 16.54 -8.71 -10.71
C LEU A 98 15.18 -8.28 -11.23
N GLY A 99 14.64 -9.05 -12.16
CA GLY A 99 13.29 -8.86 -12.67
C GLY A 99 12.26 -9.41 -11.69
N ILE A 100 11.33 -8.58 -11.25
CA ILE A 100 10.23 -9.00 -10.35
C ILE A 100 9.08 -9.49 -11.21
N TRP A 101 8.44 -10.59 -10.80
CA TRP A 101 7.27 -11.12 -11.47
C TRP A 101 6.31 -11.76 -10.47
N GLU A 102 5.03 -11.74 -10.83
CA GLU A 102 3.93 -12.26 -10.03
C GLU A 102 2.87 -12.84 -10.96
N HIS A 103 2.51 -14.08 -10.73
CA HIS A 103 1.49 -14.81 -11.47
C HIS A 103 0.32 -15.12 -10.53
N ASP A 104 -0.86 -14.57 -10.82
CA ASP A 104 -2.09 -14.95 -10.12
C ASP A 104 -2.57 -16.30 -10.67
N LEU A 105 -2.62 -17.31 -9.82
CA LEU A 105 -2.92 -18.68 -10.20
C LEU A 105 -4.40 -18.94 -10.44
N ARG A 106 -5.26 -17.97 -10.11
CA ARG A 106 -6.72 -18.06 -10.26
C ARG A 106 -7.19 -17.37 -11.53
N THR A 107 -6.57 -16.24 -11.88
CA THR A 107 -6.92 -15.47 -13.08
C THR A 107 -5.98 -15.73 -14.26
N ASP A 108 -4.83 -16.36 -14.01
CA ASP A 108 -3.74 -16.55 -14.96
C ASP A 108 -3.06 -15.24 -15.39
N ASP A 109 -3.26 -14.17 -14.62
CA ASP A 109 -2.66 -12.86 -14.90
C ASP A 109 -1.19 -12.83 -14.47
N LEU A 110 -0.33 -12.36 -15.38
CA LEU A 110 1.09 -12.18 -15.13
C LEU A 110 1.43 -10.68 -15.04
N THR A 111 1.95 -10.27 -13.88
CA THR A 111 2.57 -8.96 -13.68
C THR A 111 4.08 -9.12 -13.70
N VAL A 112 4.79 -8.29 -14.49
CA VAL A 112 6.26 -8.32 -14.58
C VAL A 112 6.86 -6.92 -14.57
N SER A 113 8.05 -6.78 -13.98
CA SER A 113 8.84 -5.55 -14.07
C SER A 113 9.53 -5.40 -15.44
N GLY A 114 10.01 -4.18 -15.72
CA GLY A 114 10.80 -3.91 -16.94
C GLY A 114 12.05 -4.79 -17.03
N ILE A 115 12.76 -5.01 -15.92
CA ILE A 115 13.95 -5.88 -15.87
C ILE A 115 13.60 -7.33 -16.22
N THR A 116 12.43 -7.84 -15.81
CA THR A 116 11.99 -9.18 -16.23
C THR A 116 11.87 -9.27 -17.75
N LYS A 117 11.31 -8.24 -18.40
CA LYS A 117 11.24 -8.20 -19.87
C LYS A 117 12.64 -8.16 -20.50
N GLU A 118 13.56 -7.36 -19.96
CA GLU A 118 14.95 -7.29 -20.42
C GLU A 118 15.71 -8.61 -20.27
N ASN A 119 15.52 -9.32 -19.15
CA ASN A 119 16.09 -10.65 -18.93
C ASN A 119 15.63 -11.63 -20.02
N TYR A 120 14.44 -11.43 -20.55
CA TYR A 120 13.88 -12.19 -21.67
C TYR A 120 14.22 -11.63 -23.06
N GLY A 121 15.08 -10.61 -23.14
CA GLY A 121 15.45 -9.95 -24.40
C GLY A 121 14.31 -9.13 -25.03
N ARG A 122 13.31 -8.74 -24.22
CA ARG A 122 12.17 -7.93 -24.65
C ARG A 122 12.32 -6.47 -24.21
N ASP A 123 11.67 -5.57 -24.95
CA ASP A 123 11.55 -4.17 -24.58
C ASP A 123 10.64 -4.00 -23.34
N ARG A 124 11.02 -3.09 -22.42
CA ARG A 124 10.29 -2.81 -21.18
C ARG A 124 8.84 -2.35 -21.43
N ALA A 125 8.57 -1.69 -22.54
CA ALA A 125 7.27 -1.12 -22.89
C ALA A 125 6.27 -2.16 -23.42
N LEU A 126 6.74 -3.30 -23.92
CA LEU A 126 5.86 -4.33 -24.50
C LEU A 126 5.11 -5.12 -23.41
N SER A 127 3.91 -5.61 -23.72
CA SER A 127 3.24 -6.59 -22.87
C SER A 127 4.06 -7.87 -22.77
N PHE A 128 3.91 -8.58 -21.65
CA PHE A 128 4.51 -9.90 -21.50
C PHE A 128 3.57 -10.80 -20.70
N THR A 129 2.84 -11.66 -21.41
CA THR A 129 1.85 -12.55 -20.78
C THR A 129 2.51 -13.84 -20.27
N TRP A 130 1.75 -14.61 -19.49
CA TRP A 130 2.17 -15.93 -19.04
C TRP A 130 2.49 -16.85 -20.23
N ASP A 131 1.56 -16.99 -21.19
CA ASP A 131 1.76 -17.80 -22.39
C ASP A 131 3.00 -17.42 -23.20
N GLU A 132 3.28 -16.12 -23.34
CA GLU A 132 4.48 -15.67 -24.04
C GLU A 132 5.75 -16.05 -23.27
N MET A 133 5.72 -15.97 -21.94
CA MET A 133 6.83 -16.36 -21.08
C MET A 133 7.09 -17.87 -21.12
N GLU A 134 6.03 -18.66 -21.16
CA GLU A 134 6.04 -20.11 -21.35
C GLU A 134 6.64 -20.48 -22.72
N ALA A 135 6.18 -19.82 -23.79
CA ALA A 135 6.61 -20.08 -25.15
C ALA A 135 8.10 -19.76 -25.38
N ALA A 136 8.63 -18.76 -24.68
CA ALA A 136 10.02 -18.35 -24.74
C ALA A 136 11.00 -19.42 -24.20
N VAL A 137 10.53 -20.40 -23.44
CA VAL A 137 11.39 -21.47 -22.89
C VAL A 137 11.91 -22.37 -24.01
N HIS A 138 13.22 -22.62 -24.01
CA HIS A 138 13.85 -23.51 -24.96
C HIS A 138 13.20 -24.91 -24.95
N PRO A 139 12.89 -25.53 -26.10
CA PRO A 139 12.14 -26.79 -26.17
C PRO A 139 12.65 -27.89 -25.23
N ASP A 140 13.97 -28.12 -25.18
CA ASP A 140 14.62 -29.11 -24.32
C ASP A 140 14.39 -28.90 -22.81
N ASP A 141 14.14 -27.66 -22.37
CA ASP A 141 14.02 -27.32 -20.95
C ASP A 141 12.56 -27.23 -20.49
N ARG A 142 11.59 -27.32 -21.41
CA ARG A 142 10.15 -27.13 -21.13
C ARG A 142 9.61 -28.13 -20.11
N GLU A 143 9.94 -29.41 -20.28
CA GLU A 143 9.45 -30.49 -19.41
C GLU A 143 9.99 -30.35 -17.99
N MET A 144 11.30 -30.15 -17.85
CA MET A 144 11.96 -29.97 -16.54
C MET A 144 11.38 -28.78 -15.78
N ARG A 145 11.22 -27.65 -16.47
CA ARG A 145 10.68 -26.43 -15.86
C ARG A 145 9.20 -26.57 -15.51
N ALA A 146 8.38 -27.19 -16.37
CA ALA A 146 6.97 -27.48 -16.06
C ALA A 146 6.84 -28.38 -14.83
N ALA A 147 7.63 -29.44 -14.72
CA ALA A 147 7.64 -30.32 -13.56
C ALA A 147 8.04 -29.57 -12.27
N ALA A 148 9.06 -28.70 -12.34
CA ALA A 148 9.46 -27.87 -11.20
C ALA A 148 8.37 -26.87 -10.78
N TYR A 149 7.67 -26.28 -11.76
CA TYR A 149 6.57 -25.35 -11.53
C TYR A 149 5.39 -26.06 -10.84
N THR A 150 4.92 -27.17 -11.40
CA THR A 150 3.85 -28.00 -10.81
C THR A 150 4.21 -28.42 -9.39
N ARG A 151 5.44 -28.88 -9.19
CA ARG A 151 5.93 -29.26 -7.86
C ARG A 151 5.88 -28.08 -6.87
N SER A 152 6.31 -26.89 -7.27
CA SER A 152 6.26 -25.69 -6.41
C SER A 152 4.82 -25.36 -6.01
N VAL A 153 3.90 -25.35 -6.99
CA VAL A 153 2.47 -25.05 -6.76
C VAL A 153 1.79 -26.09 -5.87
N GLU A 154 1.98 -27.37 -6.16
CA GLU A 154 1.31 -28.45 -5.43
C GLU A 154 1.94 -28.69 -4.05
N GLN A 155 3.25 -28.61 -3.92
CA GLN A 155 3.96 -28.98 -2.68
C GLN A 155 4.35 -27.76 -1.83
N ARG A 156 4.08 -26.54 -2.31
CA ARG A 156 4.51 -25.26 -1.69
C ARG A 156 6.00 -25.23 -1.36
N VAL A 157 6.81 -25.81 -2.23
CA VAL A 157 8.27 -25.75 -2.14
C VAL A 157 8.80 -24.54 -2.91
N ASP A 158 9.92 -24.00 -2.45
CA ASP A 158 10.63 -22.92 -3.15
C ASP A 158 10.92 -23.37 -4.60
N TYR A 159 10.57 -22.51 -5.55
CA TYR A 159 10.93 -22.68 -6.94
C TYR A 159 12.29 -22.01 -7.16
N ASP A 160 13.29 -22.77 -7.60
CA ASP A 160 14.62 -22.27 -7.98
C ASP A 160 15.12 -23.11 -9.15
N VAL A 161 15.10 -22.53 -10.34
CA VAL A 161 15.50 -23.22 -11.57
C VAL A 161 16.28 -22.30 -12.50
N GLU A 162 17.22 -22.90 -13.22
CA GLU A 162 17.94 -22.25 -14.32
C GLU A 162 17.61 -22.98 -15.62
N PHE A 163 17.22 -22.23 -16.64
CA PHE A 163 16.85 -22.79 -17.93
C PHE A 163 17.18 -21.81 -19.06
N ARG A 164 17.20 -22.34 -20.28
CA ARG A 164 17.42 -21.57 -21.50
C ARG A 164 16.12 -20.98 -22.00
N ILE A 165 16.21 -19.75 -22.51
CA ILE A 165 15.15 -19.08 -23.24
C ILE A 165 15.61 -18.69 -24.64
N LEU A 166 14.66 -18.60 -25.55
CA LEU A 166 14.81 -18.08 -26.90
C LEU A 166 14.31 -16.63 -26.92
N CYS A 167 15.22 -15.69 -27.11
CA CYS A 167 14.90 -14.27 -27.19
C CYS A 167 14.30 -13.92 -28.56
N PRO A 168 13.53 -12.82 -28.68
CA PRO A 168 12.95 -12.38 -29.95
C PRO A 168 13.98 -12.11 -31.06
N ASP A 169 15.22 -11.79 -30.69
CA ASP A 169 16.35 -11.58 -31.61
C ASP A 169 16.99 -12.90 -32.11
N GLY A 170 16.47 -14.05 -31.68
CA GLY A 170 16.98 -15.38 -32.01
C GLY A 170 18.15 -15.84 -31.13
N SER A 171 18.63 -15.00 -30.20
CA SER A 171 19.67 -15.40 -29.25
C SER A 171 19.11 -16.34 -28.18
N THR A 172 20.00 -17.17 -27.60
CA THR A 172 19.67 -18.01 -26.44
C THR A 172 20.31 -17.42 -25.19
N ARG A 173 19.52 -17.28 -24.12
CA ARG A 173 19.98 -16.81 -22.81
C ARG A 173 19.68 -17.82 -21.71
N TRP A 174 20.47 -17.79 -20.65
CA TRP A 174 20.19 -18.52 -19.42
C TRP A 174 19.52 -17.59 -18.42
N VAL A 175 18.38 -18.02 -17.87
CA VAL A 175 17.65 -17.29 -16.84
C VAL A 175 17.56 -18.14 -15.59
N ASN A 176 17.95 -17.58 -14.44
CA ASN A 176 17.58 -18.11 -13.13
C ASN A 176 16.24 -17.51 -12.71
N LYS A 177 15.28 -18.36 -12.31
CA LYS A 177 14.04 -17.94 -11.67
C LYS A 177 13.96 -18.50 -10.26
N ARG A 178 13.67 -17.63 -9.30
CA ARG A 178 13.41 -17.97 -7.91
C ARG A 178 12.07 -17.42 -7.46
N ALA A 179 11.21 -18.24 -6.88
CA ALA A 179 9.87 -17.84 -6.48
C ALA A 179 9.28 -18.68 -5.36
N GLN A 180 8.23 -18.14 -4.75
CA GLN A 180 7.44 -18.79 -3.72
C GLN A 180 5.95 -18.69 -4.06
N VAL A 181 5.22 -19.69 -3.59
CA VAL A 181 3.76 -19.76 -3.72
C VAL A 181 3.14 -19.17 -2.47
N LEU A 182 2.30 -18.16 -2.66
CA LEU A 182 1.48 -17.57 -1.62
C LEU A 182 0.11 -18.25 -1.63
N THR A 183 -0.41 -18.51 -0.43
CA THR A 183 -1.70 -19.19 -0.23
C THR A 183 -2.73 -18.27 0.41
N ASP A 184 -4.01 -18.60 0.23
CA ASP A 184 -5.11 -18.03 1.03
C ASP A 184 -5.13 -18.60 2.45
N ALA A 185 -6.14 -18.21 3.24
CA ALA A 185 -6.32 -18.64 4.62
C ALA A 185 -6.62 -20.15 4.74
N GLU A 186 -7.18 -20.74 3.69
CA GLU A 186 -7.51 -22.16 3.58
C GLU A 186 -6.33 -23.00 3.07
N GLY A 187 -5.22 -22.36 2.70
CA GLY A 187 -3.99 -23.01 2.24
C GLY A 187 -3.99 -23.33 0.74
N ASN A 188 -4.94 -22.81 -0.05
CA ASN A 188 -4.96 -22.96 -1.49
C ASN A 188 -3.94 -22.00 -2.13
N PRO A 189 -3.19 -22.45 -3.15
CA PRO A 189 -2.26 -21.59 -3.87
C PRO A 189 -3.03 -20.51 -4.64
N VAL A 190 -2.77 -19.24 -4.36
CA VAL A 190 -3.43 -18.11 -5.03
C VAL A 190 -2.49 -17.37 -5.96
N ARG A 191 -1.19 -17.42 -5.69
CA ARG A 191 -0.22 -16.58 -6.37
C ARG A 191 1.17 -17.17 -6.31
N MET A 192 1.96 -16.98 -7.35
CA MET A 192 3.38 -17.29 -7.35
C MET A 192 4.17 -16.03 -7.67
N ALA A 193 5.05 -15.62 -6.77
CA ALA A 193 5.81 -14.37 -6.92
C ALA A 193 7.30 -14.64 -6.72
N GLY A 194 8.13 -13.88 -7.45
CA GLY A 194 9.56 -14.09 -7.40
C GLY A 194 10.38 -13.15 -8.25
N VAL A 195 11.62 -13.56 -8.46
CA VAL A 195 12.60 -12.85 -9.26
C VAL A 195 13.09 -13.68 -10.43
N SER A 196 13.55 -13.01 -11.47
CA SER A 196 14.27 -13.55 -12.61
C SER A 196 15.60 -12.82 -12.77
N GLN A 197 16.62 -13.51 -13.24
CA GLN A 197 17.92 -12.92 -13.52
C GLN A 197 18.52 -13.55 -14.77
N ASP A 198 19.00 -12.73 -15.70
CA ASP A 198 19.86 -13.21 -16.79
C ASP A 198 21.22 -13.63 -16.21
N VAL A 199 21.49 -14.93 -16.26
CA VAL A 199 22.72 -15.55 -15.78
C VAL A 199 23.58 -16.06 -16.94
N THR A 200 23.32 -15.64 -18.18
CA THR A 200 24.06 -16.07 -19.37
C THR A 200 25.57 -15.85 -19.22
N GLY A 201 25.99 -14.76 -18.56
CA GLY A 201 27.40 -14.47 -18.29
C GLY A 201 28.10 -15.49 -17.38
N ASN A 202 27.35 -16.28 -16.60
CA ASN A 202 27.91 -17.33 -15.73
C ASN A 202 28.25 -18.61 -16.50
N TYR A 203 27.79 -18.72 -17.75
CA TYR A 203 27.98 -19.91 -18.58
C TYR A 203 29.00 -19.64 -19.69
N PRO A 204 30.08 -20.43 -19.81
CA PRO A 204 30.99 -20.32 -20.93
C PRO A 204 30.24 -20.65 -22.22
N ARG A 205 30.54 -19.90 -23.30
CA ARG A 205 29.99 -20.15 -24.63
C ARG A 205 30.16 -21.64 -24.99
N GLY A 206 29.06 -22.37 -25.14
CA GLY A 206 29.04 -23.77 -25.58
C GLY A 206 28.98 -24.86 -24.51
N ARG A 207 28.84 -24.56 -23.21
CA ARG A 207 28.62 -25.60 -22.19
C ARG A 207 27.12 -25.80 -21.90
N VAL A 208 26.58 -26.93 -22.29
CA VAL A 208 25.32 -27.47 -21.77
C VAL A 208 25.62 -28.07 -20.40
N ARG A 209 25.04 -27.53 -19.32
CA ARG A 209 25.01 -28.26 -18.04
C ARG A 209 23.97 -29.36 -18.18
N SER A 210 24.38 -30.61 -17.99
CA SER A 210 23.43 -31.64 -17.56
C SER A 210 22.87 -31.22 -16.20
N ALA A 211 21.55 -31.34 -16.06
CA ALA A 211 20.76 -30.99 -14.88
C ALA A 211 21.53 -31.28 -13.58
N SER A 212 22.06 -30.24 -12.97
CA SER A 212 22.77 -30.39 -11.70
C SER A 212 21.76 -30.19 -10.59
N SER A 213 21.50 -31.30 -9.91
CA SER A 213 20.68 -31.49 -8.71
C SER A 213 21.23 -30.80 -7.44
N GLU A 214 21.83 -29.62 -7.57
CA GLU A 214 22.39 -28.87 -6.43
C GLU A 214 21.82 -27.45 -6.39
N GLY A 215 20.60 -27.36 -5.90
CA GLY A 215 19.91 -26.10 -5.64
C GLY A 215 18.75 -26.20 -4.66
N VAL A 216 18.54 -27.35 -3.99
CA VAL A 216 17.60 -27.41 -2.85
C VAL A 216 18.31 -26.88 -1.62
N ARG A 217 18.50 -25.56 -1.53
CA ARG A 217 18.76 -24.94 -0.22
C ARG A 217 17.44 -24.96 0.54
N ARG A 218 17.38 -25.80 1.56
CA ARG A 218 16.25 -25.88 2.51
C ARG A 218 15.92 -24.49 3.03
N GLY A 219 14.78 -23.94 2.63
CA GLY A 219 14.18 -22.77 3.27
C GLY A 219 13.97 -23.07 4.76
N ALA A 220 14.67 -22.32 5.62
CA ALA A 220 14.40 -22.33 7.05
C ALA A 220 13.08 -21.58 7.28
N THR A 221 12.08 -22.30 7.76
CA THR A 221 10.84 -21.77 8.31
C THR A 221 11.16 -20.72 9.37
N ARG A 222 10.99 -19.43 9.05
CA ARG A 222 10.83 -18.39 10.08
C ARG A 222 9.36 -18.33 10.45
N THR A 223 9.01 -19.11 11.47
CA THR A 223 7.81 -18.90 12.25
C THR A 223 7.90 -17.52 12.89
N CYS A 224 7.03 -16.58 12.47
CA CYS A 224 6.72 -15.42 13.29
C CYS A 224 6.16 -15.92 14.62
N VAL A 225 6.81 -15.56 15.71
CA VAL A 225 6.20 -15.61 17.04
C VAL A 225 5.78 -14.20 17.41
N SER A 226 4.54 -14.15 17.88
CA SER A 226 3.70 -13.10 18.45
C SER A 226 4.37 -11.90 19.09
#